data_AF-A0A7S0CHC9-F1
#
_entry.id   AF-A0A7S0CHC9-F1
#
_cell.length_a   1.000
_cell.length_b   1.000
_cell.length_c   1.000
_cell.angle_alpha   90.00
_cell.angle_beta   90.00
_cell.angle_gamma   90.00
#
_symmetry.space_group_name_H-M   'P 1'
#
loop_
_entity.id
_entity.type
_entity.pdbx_description
1 polymer ?
#
loop_
_entity_poly.entity_id
_entity_poly.type
_entity_poly.pdbx_seq_one_letter_code
_entity_poly.pdbx_strand_id
1 'polypeptide(L)'
;RSNGGNKLTGLVKASTGNLTTKGRKQLISALQLSNNDSSSQFMDLLLDFNLLFGISKLLAAADAEQLAKLVFKFSRGQKKSSVLGGQLKLSLESLLGLS
;
A
#
# COMPACT_ATOMS: atom_id res chain seq x y z
N ARG A 1 -38.60 -34.37 -10.03
CA ARG A 1 -37.87 -33.11 -10.33
C ARG A 1 -37.86 -32.28 -9.06
N SER A 2 -36.87 -32.47 -8.18
CA SER A 2 -36.74 -31.69 -6.94
C SER A 2 -35.74 -30.57 -7.17
N ASN A 3 -36.22 -29.33 -7.13
CA ASN A 3 -35.42 -28.12 -7.25
C ASN A 3 -34.86 -27.81 -5.85
N GLY A 4 -33.63 -28.25 -5.59
CA GLY A 4 -32.89 -27.93 -4.37
C GLY A 4 -32.42 -26.47 -4.44
N GLY A 5 -33.05 -25.62 -3.63
CA GLY A 5 -32.64 -24.22 -3.46
C GLY A 5 -31.23 -24.15 -2.91
N ASN A 6 -30.27 -23.76 -3.76
CA ASN A 6 -28.92 -23.47 -3.36
C ASN A 6 -28.91 -22.09 -2.69
N LYS A 7 -28.99 -22.10 -1.36
CA LYS A 7 -28.80 -20.94 -0.49
C LYS A 7 -27.44 -20.35 -0.83
N LEU A 8 -27.42 -19.25 -1.57
CA LEU A 8 -26.24 -18.41 -1.75
C LEU A 8 -25.93 -17.74 -0.41
N THR A 9 -25.39 -18.50 0.55
CA THR A 9 -24.66 -17.97 1.70
C THR A 9 -23.27 -17.57 1.23
N GLY A 10 -23.21 -16.76 0.17
CA GLY A 10 -22.04 -15.98 -0.16
C GLY A 10 -22.05 -14.77 0.74
N LEU A 11 -21.76 -14.96 2.03
CA LEU A 11 -21.21 -13.87 2.83
C LEU A 11 -19.84 -13.62 2.20
N VAL A 12 -19.82 -12.83 1.12
CA VAL A 12 -18.58 -12.29 0.55
C VAL A 12 -18.05 -11.45 1.69
N LYS A 13 -17.18 -12.05 2.51
CA LYS A 13 -16.52 -11.39 3.62
C LYS A 13 -15.87 -10.18 2.98
N ALA A 14 -16.46 -9.00 3.20
CA ALA A 14 -15.93 -7.76 2.69
C ALA A 14 -14.49 -7.73 3.16
N SER A 15 -13.55 -8.03 2.26
CA SER A 15 -12.14 -7.97 2.55
C SER A 15 -11.87 -6.49 2.61
N THR A 16 -12.05 -5.94 3.81
CA THR A 16 -12.15 -4.52 4.12
C THR A 16 -10.84 -3.82 3.83
N GLY A 17 -10.50 -3.59 2.57
CA GLY A 17 -9.33 -2.79 2.14
C GLY A 17 -8.04 -3.10 2.91
N ASN A 18 -7.88 -4.33 3.40
CA ASN A 18 -6.72 -4.71 4.20
C ASN A 18 -5.62 -5.08 3.24
N LEU A 19 -4.42 -4.56 3.51
CA LEU A 19 -3.24 -4.86 2.74
C LEU A 19 -3.06 -6.39 2.66
N THR A 20 -3.17 -6.95 1.46
CA THR A 20 -3.08 -8.41 1.29
C THR A 20 -1.69 -8.89 1.71
N THR A 21 -1.56 -10.15 2.16
CA THR A 21 -0.25 -10.73 2.54
C THR A 21 0.76 -10.62 1.38
N LYS A 22 0.29 -10.75 0.14
CA LYS A 22 1.11 -10.58 -1.06
C LYS A 22 1.52 -9.11 -1.25
N GLY A 23 0.56 -8.18 -1.18
CA GLY A 23 0.83 -6.75 -1.29
C GLY A 23 1.80 -6.25 -0.22
N ARG A 24 1.64 -6.72 1.02
CA ARG A 24 2.56 -6.42 2.12
C ARG A 24 3.98 -6.88 1.82
N LYS A 25 4.17 -8.12 1.34
CA LYS A 25 5.49 -8.64 0.95
C LYS A 25 6.13 -7.83 -0.17
N GLN A 26 5.36 -7.44 -1.18
CA GLN A 26 5.86 -6.63 -2.30
C GLN A 26 6.32 -5.25 -1.83
N LEU A 27 5.54 -4.60 -0.97
CA LEU A 27 5.89 -3.30 -0.38
C LEU A 27 7.13 -3.39 0.49
N ILE A 28 7.24 -4.42 1.33
CA ILE A 28 8.43 -4.72 2.13
C ILE A 28 9.66 -4.85 1.25
N SER A 29 9.61 -5.70 0.21
CA SER A 29 10.74 -5.90 -0.69
C SER A 29 11.15 -4.61 -1.40
N ALA A 30 10.17 -3.83 -1.89
CA ALA A 30 10.44 -2.56 -2.56
C ALA A 30 11.03 -1.51 -1.59
N LEU A 31 10.61 -1.50 -0.32
CA LEU A 31 11.12 -0.59 0.69
C LEU A 31 12.55 -0.95 1.13
N GLN A 32 12.85 -2.24 1.30
CA GLN A 32 14.20 -2.73 1.62
C GLN A 32 15.21 -2.48 0.50
N LEU A 33 14.77 -2.55 -0.76
CA LEU A 33 15.58 -2.23 -1.93
C LEU A 33 15.78 -0.71 -2.13
N SER A 34 14.98 0.12 -1.46
CA SER A 34 15.06 1.59 -1.47
C SER A 34 16.18 2.10 -0.56
N ASN A 35 17.42 1.81 -0.92
CA ASN A 35 18.60 2.17 -0.12
C ASN A 35 19.28 3.49 -0.51
N ASN A 36 18.77 4.26 -1.49
CA ASN A 36 18.97 5.73 -1.62
C ASN A 36 18.36 6.35 -2.90
N ASP A 37 18.10 5.58 -3.97
CA ASP A 37 17.49 6.10 -5.22
C ASP A 37 16.33 5.22 -5.76
N SER A 38 16.13 4.03 -5.19
CA SER A 38 15.20 3.01 -5.70
C SER A 38 13.76 3.14 -5.18
N SER A 39 13.40 4.26 -4.54
CA SER A 39 12.03 4.48 -4.03
C SER A 39 10.97 4.47 -5.14
N SER A 40 11.39 4.52 -6.41
CA SER A 40 10.47 4.44 -7.55
C SER A 40 9.67 3.14 -7.56
N GLN A 41 10.27 1.99 -7.24
CA GLN A 41 9.56 0.71 -7.24
C GLN A 41 8.47 0.67 -6.16
N PHE A 42 8.76 1.25 -5.00
CA PHE A 42 7.77 1.38 -3.93
C PHE A 42 6.62 2.31 -4.37
N MET A 43 6.94 3.45 -4.99
CA MET A 43 5.93 4.37 -5.51
C MET A 43 5.12 3.77 -6.67
N ASP A 44 5.74 3.00 -7.55
CA ASP A 44 5.09 2.29 -8.65
C ASP A 44 4.06 1.28 -8.11
N LEU A 45 4.36 0.56 -7.02
CA LEU A 45 3.38 -0.30 -6.35
C LEU A 45 2.21 0.49 -5.76
N LEU A 46 2.48 1.68 -5.22
CA LEU A 46 1.44 2.53 -4.63
C LEU A 46 0.58 3.27 -5.66
N LEU A 47 0.88 3.16 -6.97
CA LEU A 47 -0.07 3.53 -8.01
C LEU A 47 -1.28 2.59 -8.06
N ASP A 48 -1.16 1.37 -7.50
CA ASP A 48 -2.32 0.52 -7.22
C ASP A 48 -3.10 1.09 -6.05
N PHE A 49 -4.32 1.56 -6.34
CA PHE A 49 -5.23 2.13 -5.35
C PHE A 49 -5.44 1.20 -4.13
N ASN A 50 -5.53 -0.12 -4.32
CA ASN A 50 -5.77 -1.04 -3.22
C ASN A 50 -4.57 -1.12 -2.26
N LEU A 51 -3.35 -1.02 -2.79
CA LEU A 51 -2.13 -1.00 -1.99
C LEU A 51 -1.99 0.33 -1.25
N LEU A 52 -2.23 1.46 -1.93
CA LEU A 52 -2.22 2.79 -1.32
C LEU A 52 -3.30 2.94 -0.24
N PHE A 53 -4.53 2.51 -0.52
CA PHE A 53 -5.63 2.56 0.43
C PHE A 53 -5.39 1.64 1.63
N GLY A 54 -4.84 0.45 1.38
CA GLY A 54 -4.52 -0.51 2.44
C GLY A 54 -3.43 0.00 3.38
N ILE A 55 -2.36 0.61 2.85
CA ILE A 55 -1.26 1.12 3.68
C ILE A 55 -1.62 2.43 4.39
N SER A 56 -2.38 3.33 3.73
CA SER A 56 -2.79 4.61 4.32
C SER A 56 -3.71 4.45 5.53
N LYS A 57 -4.52 3.39 5.58
CA LYS A 57 -5.33 3.04 6.75
C LYS A 57 -4.52 2.65 7.99
N LEU A 58 -3.30 2.18 7.80
CA LEU A 58 -2.43 1.71 8.87
C LEU A 58 -1.50 2.81 9.37
N LEU A 59 -1.30 3.86 8.58
CA LEU A 59 -0.49 5.03 8.92
C LEU A 59 -1.28 6.06 9.74
N ALA A 60 -0.56 6.88 10.50
CA ALA A 60 -1.13 8.09 11.08
C ALA A 60 -1.64 9.02 9.96
N ALA A 61 -2.68 9.81 10.22
CA ALA A 61 -3.31 10.66 9.21
C ALA A 61 -2.31 11.60 8.51
N ALA A 62 -1.36 12.17 9.25
CA ALA A 62 -0.31 13.03 8.70
C ALA A 62 0.62 12.27 7.72
N ASP A 63 1.05 11.06 8.08
CA ASP A 63 1.92 10.23 7.26
C ASP A 63 1.19 9.70 6.02
N ALA A 64 -0.08 9.31 6.19
CA ALA A 64 -0.95 8.88 5.11
C ALA A 64 -1.16 9.99 4.06
N GLU A 65 -1.38 11.23 4.51
CA GLU A 65 -1.53 12.38 3.62
C GLU A 65 -0.23 12.71 2.88
N GLN A 66 0.91 12.65 3.58
CA GLN A 66 2.23 12.83 2.95
C GLN A 66 2.49 11.75 1.89
N LEU A 67 2.16 10.49 2.20
CA LEU A 67 2.30 9.39 1.26
C LEU A 67 1.43 9.60 0.02
N ALA A 68 0.15 9.95 0.19
CA ALA A 68 -0.75 10.22 -0.93
C ALA A 68 -0.26 11.37 -1.81
N LYS A 69 0.27 12.45 -1.21
CA LYS A 69 0.88 13.58 -1.93
C LYS A 69 2.10 13.15 -2.74
N LEU A 70 2.95 12.28 -2.20
CA LEU A 70 4.12 11.76 -2.92
C LEU A 70 3.70 10.88 -4.09
N VAL A 71 2.76 9.96 -3.88
CA VAL A 71 2.24 9.09 -4.95
C VAL A 71 1.55 9.90 -6.04
N PHE A 72 0.82 10.97 -5.69
CA PHE A 72 0.21 11.87 -6.67
C PHE A 72 1.24 12.65 -7.49
N LYS A 73 2.34 13.13 -6.88
CA LYS A 73 3.44 13.77 -7.62
C LYS A 73 4.12 12.75 -8.54
N PHE A 74 4.34 11.55 -8.05
CA PHE A 74 4.97 10.46 -8.78
C PHE A 74 4.13 10.03 -9.99
N SER A 75 2.81 9.91 -9.84
CA SER A 75 1.88 9.55 -10.94
C SER A 75 1.85 10.59 -12.05
N ARG A 76 2.13 11.86 -11.74
CA ARG A 76 2.29 12.96 -12.71
C ARG A 76 3.67 13.01 -13.35
N GLY A 77 4.54 12.03 -13.10
CA GLY A 77 5.89 11.96 -13.67
C GLY A 77 6.95 12.74 -12.90
N GLN A 78 6.63 13.34 -11.74
CA GLN A 78 7.60 14.09 -10.92
C GLN A 78 8.43 13.16 -10.03
N LYS A 79 9.08 12.16 -10.64
CA LYS A 79 9.77 11.07 -9.92
C LYS A 79 10.91 11.57 -9.02
N LYS A 80 11.70 12.54 -9.50
CA LYS A 80 12.83 13.13 -8.76
C LYS A 80 12.41 13.89 -7.49
N SER A 81 11.18 14.39 -7.44
CA SER A 81 10.65 15.15 -6.31
C SER A 81 9.74 14.31 -5.39
N SER A 82 9.67 12.99 -5.65
CA SER A 82 8.81 12.04 -4.95
C SER A 82 9.65 11.08 -4.10
N VAL A 83 10.61 11.63 -3.35
CA VAL A 83 11.49 10.88 -2.44
C VAL A 83 10.77 10.67 -1.11
N LEU A 84 10.88 9.48 -0.54
CA LEU A 84 10.38 9.20 0.80
C LEU A 84 11.20 9.98 1.83
N GLY A 85 10.55 10.83 2.60
CA GLY A 85 11.19 11.49 3.74
C GLY A 85 11.62 10.45 4.79
N GLY A 86 12.73 10.71 5.49
CA GLY A 86 13.29 9.78 6.48
C GLY A 86 12.28 9.34 7.55
N GLN A 87 11.49 10.28 8.07
CA GLN A 87 10.45 9.98 9.06
C GLN A 87 9.34 9.08 8.49
N LEU A 88 8.86 9.37 7.28
CA LEU A 88 7.84 8.56 6.63
C LEU A 88 8.36 7.15 6.31
N LYS A 89 9.63 7.03 5.90
CA LYS A 89 10.28 5.74 5.67
C LYS A 89 10.35 4.93 6.96
N LEU A 90 10.74 5.52 8.08
CA LEU A 90 10.75 4.86 9.39
C LEU A 90 9.35 4.42 9.83
N SER A 91 8.33 5.27 9.65
CA SER A 91 6.93 4.91 9.93
C SER A 91 6.49 3.69 9.08
N LEU A 92 6.85 3.67 7.80
CA LEU A 92 6.57 2.56 6.89
C LEU A 92 7.34 1.28 7.28
N GLU A 93 8.61 1.39 7.66
CA GLU A 93 9.44 0.26 8.11
C GLU A 93 8.89 -0.35 9.39
N SER A 94 8.57 0.47 10.40
CA SER A 94 7.99 0.03 11.66
C SER A 94 6.65 -0.70 11.45
N LEU A 95 5.77 -0.12 10.62
CA LEU A 95 4.45 -0.69 10.30
C LEU A 95 4.55 -2.02 9.53
N LEU A 96 5.54 -2.12 8.64
CA LEU A 96 5.76 -3.33 7.87
C LEU A 96 6.54 -4.41 8.62
N GLY A 97 7.06 -4.11 9.82
CA GLY A 97 7.82 -5.04 10.67
C GLY A 97 9.28 -5.21 10.23
N LEU A 98 9.87 -4.14 9.71
CA LEU A 98 11.26 -4.07 9.24
C LEU A 98 12.21 -3.40 10.24
N SER A 99 11.67 -2.76 11.28
CA SER A 99 12.41 -2.08 12.34
C SER A 99 12.52 -2.93 13.60
#